data_AF-W6TRT6-F1
#
_entry.id   AF-W6TRT6-F1
#
_cell.length_a   1.000
_cell.length_b   1.000
_cell.length_c   1.000
_cell.angle_alpha   90.00
_cell.angle_beta   90.00
_cell.angle_gamma   90.00
#
_symmetry.space_group_name_H-M   'P 1'
#
loop_
_entity.id
_entity.type
_entity.pdbx_description
1 polymer ?
#
loop_
_entity_poly.entity_id
_entity_poly.type
_entity_poly.pdbx_seq_one_letter_code
_entity_poly.pdbx_strand_id
1 'polypeptide(L)'
;MDTVNSDQLILLAIEDITDKRKIEEGLVEVEKLFEESKERLKLAIDATDLGIWDYHPLTGKLVCDNGCKKMLGLLQPVLNENPANIAIA
;
A
#
# COMPACT_ATOMS: atom_id res chain seq x y z
N MET A 1 -52.06 42.21 9.41
CA MET A 1 -52.18 40.94 8.67
C MET A 1 -51.16 40.96 7.55
N ASP A 2 -49.93 40.66 7.94
CA ASP A 2 -48.99 39.72 7.34
C ASP A 2 -49.03 39.60 5.82
N THR A 3 -48.19 40.40 5.16
CA THR A 3 -47.56 40.01 3.90
C THR A 3 -46.08 40.41 3.95
N VAL A 4 -45.37 39.85 4.93
CA VAL A 4 -43.91 39.72 4.81
C VAL A 4 -43.70 38.59 3.80
N ASN A 5 -43.70 38.95 2.52
CA ASN A 5 -43.12 38.08 1.52
C ASN A 5 -41.62 38.07 1.79
N SER A 6 -41.21 37.12 2.64
CA SER A 6 -39.81 36.82 2.94
C SER A 6 -39.19 36.24 1.67
N ASP A 7 -38.84 37.11 0.73
CA ASP A 7 -38.07 36.76 -0.45
C ASP A 7 -36.77 36.08 0.02
N GLN A 8 -36.74 34.76 -0.13
CA GLN A 8 -35.66 33.92 0.32
C GLN A 8 -34.44 34.16 -0.57
N LEU A 9 -33.50 34.98 -0.10
CA LEU A 9 -32.28 35.27 -0.82
C LEU A 9 -31.30 34.09 -0.67
N ILE A 10 -30.93 33.47 -1.79
CA ILE A 10 -29.86 32.45 -1.81
C ILE A 10 -28.56 33.18 -2.18
N LEU A 11 -27.62 33.22 -1.24
CA LEU A 11 -26.25 33.62 -1.51
C LEU A 11 -25.47 32.39 -2.01
N LEU A 12 -24.91 32.47 -3.21
CA LEU A 12 -23.95 31.49 -3.73
C LEU A 12 -22.58 32.13 -3.82
N ALA A 13 -21.56 31.39 -3.38
CA ALA A 13 -20.16 31.71 -3.59
C ALA A 13 -19.55 30.67 -4.53
N ILE A 14 -18.71 31.13 -5.45
CA ILE A 14 -17.98 30.27 -6.39
C ILE A 14 -16.50 30.50 -6.12
N GLU A 15 -15.81 29.45 -5.69
CA GLU A 15 -14.35 29.43 -5.55
C GLU A 15 -13.77 28.59 -6.69
N ASP A 16 -12.75 29.12 -7.36
CA ASP A 16 -12.02 28.36 -8.35
C ASP A 16 -11.12 27.33 -7.64
N ILE A 17 -11.41 26.05 -7.85
CA ILE A 17 -10.68 24.93 -7.24
C ILE A 17 -9.84 24.14 -8.27
N THR A 18 -9.61 24.71 -9.46
CA THR A 18 -9.01 23.98 -10.58
C THR A 18 -7.64 23.41 -10.24
N ASP A 19 -6.79 24.20 -9.58
CA ASP A 19 -5.42 23.79 -9.26
C ASP A 19 -5.38 22.70 -8.18
N LYS A 20 -6.22 22.84 -7.15
CA LYS A 20 -6.33 21.83 -6.09
C LYS A 20 -6.77 20.48 -6.65
N ARG A 21 -7.79 20.48 -7.52
CA ARG A 21 -8.28 19.25 -8.14
C ARG A 21 -7.22 18.56 -8.99
N LYS A 22 -6.43 19.31 -9.76
CA LYS A 22 -5.34 18.72 -10.58
C LYS A 22 -4.26 18.03 -9.73
N ILE A 23 -3.93 18.61 -8.58
CA ILE A 23 -2.94 18.02 -7.66
C ILE A 23 -3.49 16.72 -7.06
N GLU A 24 -4.75 16.74 -6.61
CA GLU A 24 -5.42 15.56 -6.04
C GLU A 24 -5.54 14.44 -7.09
N GLU A 25 -6.00 14.76 -8.29
CA GLU A 25 -6.11 13.82 -9.41
C GLU A 25 -4.74 13.24 -9.80
N GLY A 26 -3.70 14.09 -9.84
CA GLY A 26 -2.33 13.66 -10.11
C GLY A 26 -1.77 12.72 -9.02
N LEU A 27 -2.07 13.00 -7.75
CA LEU A 27 -1.64 12.16 -6.63
C LEU A 27 -2.28 10.76 -6.69
N VAL A 28 -3.58 10.69 -6.97
CA VAL A 28 -4.31 9.43 -7.13
C VAL A 28 -3.74 8.59 -8.27
N GLU A 29 -3.38 9.21 -9.40
CA GLU A 29 -2.80 8.48 -10.53
C GLU A 29 -1.40 7.93 -10.20
N VAL A 30 -0.56 8.72 -9.52
CA VAL A 30 0.77 8.26 -9.11
C VAL A 30 0.69 7.09 -8.13
N GLU A 31 -0.21 7.15 -7.14
CA GLU A 31 -0.41 6.07 -6.18
C GLU A 31 -0.84 4.77 -6.87
N LYS A 32 -1.77 4.87 -7.83
CA LYS A 32 -2.21 3.73 -8.63
C LYS A 32 -1.08 3.09 -9.43
N LEU A 33 -0.31 3.90 -10.17
CA LEU A 33 0.82 3.41 -10.96
C LEU A 33 1.90 2.77 -10.08
N PHE A 34 2.11 3.32 -8.89
CA PHE A 34 3.05 2.77 -7.92
C PHE A 34 2.60 1.41 -7.40
N GLU A 35 1.31 1.25 -7.06
CA GLU A 35 0.79 -0.03 -6.57
C GLU A 35 0.79 -1.11 -7.67
N GLU A 36 0.39 -0.77 -8.90
CA GLU A 36 0.48 -1.69 -10.05
C GLU A 36 1.92 -2.16 -10.30
N SER A 37 2.89 -1.26 -10.17
CA SER A 37 4.31 -1.57 -10.32
C SER A 37 4.80 -2.50 -9.21
N LYS A 38 4.35 -2.27 -7.97
CA LYS A 38 4.68 -3.11 -6.82
C LYS A 38 4.08 -4.51 -6.92
N GLU A 39 2.83 -4.63 -7.33
CA GLU A 39 2.19 -5.92 -7.56
C GLU A 39 2.94 -6.73 -8.62
N ARG A 40 3.26 -6.10 -9.76
CA ARG A 40 4.03 -6.75 -10.82
C ARG A 40 5.41 -7.20 -10.34
N LEU A 41 6.11 -6.34 -9.60
CA LEU A 41 7.42 -6.69 -9.03
C LEU A 41 7.30 -7.87 -8.07
N LYS A 42 6.30 -7.85 -7.18
CA LYS A 42 6.04 -8.95 -6.24
C LYS A 42 5.78 -10.27 -6.97
N LEU A 43 4.92 -10.25 -8.00
CA LEU A 43 4.64 -11.44 -8.81
C LEU A 43 5.90 -11.98 -9.50
N ALA A 44 6.77 -11.12 -10.02
CA ALA A 44 8.03 -11.54 -10.63
C ALA A 44 9.00 -12.16 -9.61
N ILE A 45 9.09 -11.58 -8.41
CA ILE A 45 9.90 -12.12 -7.30
C ILE A 45 9.37 -13.49 -6.86
N ASP A 46 8.07 -13.59 -6.61
CA ASP A 46 7.41 -14.83 -6.18
C ASP A 46 7.56 -15.95 -7.22
N ALA A 47 7.48 -15.62 -8.52
CA ALA A 47 7.63 -16.59 -9.60
C ALA A 47 9.08 -17.11 -9.78
N THR A 48 10.07 -16.36 -9.28
CA THR A 48 11.48 -16.67 -9.47
C THR A 48 12.17 -17.20 -8.21
N ASP A 49 11.45 -17.28 -7.08
CA ASP A 49 11.99 -17.60 -5.75
C ASP A 49 13.23 -16.74 -5.41
N LEU A 50 13.27 -15.51 -5.93
CA LEU A 50 14.33 -14.56 -5.64
C LEU A 50 14.15 -13.92 -4.26
N GLY A 51 15.27 -13.60 -3.62
CA GLY A 51 15.31 -12.81 -2.40
C GLY A 51 15.90 -11.44 -2.64
N ILE A 52 15.22 -10.39 -2.19
CA ILE A 52 15.73 -9.02 -2.23
C ILE A 52 16.33 -8.65 -0.87
N TRP A 53 17.48 -7.98 -0.94
CA TRP A 53 18.11 -7.36 0.21
C TRP A 53 18.55 -5.93 -0.13
N ASP A 54 18.49 -5.06 0.86
CA ASP A 54 18.93 -3.68 0.79
C ASP A 54 19.76 -3.37 2.04
N TYR A 55 21.03 -3.02 1.83
CA TYR A 55 21.96 -2.70 2.90
C TYR A 55 22.28 -1.22 2.92
N HIS A 56 21.96 -0.56 4.03
CA HIS A 56 22.24 0.84 4.28
C HIS A 56 23.53 0.98 5.09
N PRO A 57 24.69 1.30 4.46
CA PRO A 57 25.99 1.29 5.15
C PRO A 57 26.12 2.37 6.23
N LEU A 58 25.44 3.51 6.07
CA LEU A 58 25.50 4.62 7.03
C LEU A 58 24.77 4.30 8.36
N THR A 59 23.71 3.49 8.30
CA THR A 59 22.90 3.13 9.48
C THR A 59 23.16 1.70 9.94
N GLY A 60 23.91 0.92 9.16
CA GLY A 60 24.11 -0.52 9.38
C GLY A 60 22.85 -1.37 9.20
N LYS A 61 21.76 -0.81 8.64
CA LYS A 61 20.48 -1.50 8.52
C LYS A 61 20.47 -2.40 7.29
N LEU A 62 20.24 -3.69 7.49
CA LEU A 62 19.93 -4.65 6.44
C LEU A 62 18.42 -4.91 6.41
N VAL A 63 17.79 -4.60 5.28
CA VAL A 63 16.42 -5.01 4.97
C VAL A 63 16.53 -6.23 4.07
N CYS A 64 15.99 -7.36 4.51
CA CYS A 64 15.99 -8.63 3.77
C CYS A 64 14.55 -9.13 3.75
N ASP A 65 14.02 -9.38 2.57
CA ASP A 65 12.66 -9.90 2.40
C ASP A 65 12.58 -11.39 2.79
N ASN A 66 11.38 -11.96 2.67
CA ASN A 66 11.18 -13.37 3.04
C ASN A 66 11.89 -14.33 2.08
N GLY A 67 12.08 -13.98 0.80
CA GLY A 67 12.83 -14.79 -0.15
C GLY A 67 14.31 -14.86 0.22
N CYS A 68 14.90 -13.72 0.57
CA CYS A 68 16.29 -13.58 1.03
C CYS A 68 16.50 -14.35 2.34
N LYS A 69 15.55 -14.26 3.28
CA LYS A 69 15.60 -15.04 4.54
C LYS A 69 15.50 -16.54 4.30
N LYS A 70 14.65 -17.00 3.37
CA LYS A 70 14.55 -18.41 2.98
C LYS A 70 15.87 -18.90 2.38
N MET A 71 16.45 -18.15 1.46
CA MET A 71 17.72 -18.50 0.80
C MET A 71 18.88 -18.58 1.80
N LEU A 72 18.90 -17.69 2.80
CA LEU A 72 19.89 -17.69 3.87
C LEU A 72 19.60 -18.72 4.99
N GLY A 73 18.53 -19.50 4.89
CA GLY A 73 18.13 -20.48 5.90
C GLY A 73 17.64 -19.87 7.22
N LEU A 74 17.30 -18.58 7.22
CA LEU A 74 16.87 -17.81 8.40
C LEU A 74 15.36 -17.92 8.67
N LEU A 75 14.59 -18.40 7.70
CA LEU A 75 13.21 -18.81 7.94
C LEU A 75 13.23 -20.27 8.41
N GLN A 76 13.04 -20.49 9.71
CA GLN A 76 12.66 -21.82 10.19
C GLN A 76 11.33 -22.17 9.53
N PRO A 77 11.10 -23.42 9.07
CA PRO A 77 9.76 -23.84 8.74
C PRO A 77 8.96 -23.61 10.00
N VAL A 78 7.97 -22.70 9.95
CA VAL A 78 6.95 -22.68 11.00
C VAL A 78 6.30 -24.05 10.86
N LEU A 79 6.70 -24.99 11.72
CA LEU A 79 5.97 -26.23 11.90
C LEU A 79 4.56 -25.76 12.18
N ASN A 80 3.68 -25.93 11.21
CA ASN A 80 2.28 -25.71 11.40
C ASN A 80 1.88 -26.64 12.52
N GLU A 81 1.68 -26.08 13.70
CA GLU A 81 1.14 -26.77 14.87
C GLU A 81 -0.33 -27.07 14.58
N ASN A 82 -0.57 -27.95 13.60
CA ASN A 82 -1.84 -28.60 13.42
C ASN A 82 -1.88 -29.74 14.44
N PRO A 83 -2.76 -29.70 15.45
CA PRO A 83 -2.87 -30.77 16.45
C PRO A 83 -3.25 -32.13 15.84
N ALA A 84 -3.56 -32.23 14.55
CA ALA A 84 -3.82 -33.50 13.86
C ALA A 84 -2.55 -34.31 13.51
N ASN A 85 -1.34 -33.73 13.50
CA ASN A 85 -0.13 -34.42 13.04
C ASN A 85 0.73 -35.07 14.14
N ILE A 86 0.32 -35.04 15.42
CA ILE A 86 1.06 -35.71 16.52
C ILE A 86 0.63 -37.19 16.68
N ALA A 87 -0.35 -37.67 15.91
CA ALA A 87 -0.94 -39.00 16.13
C ALA A 87 -0.24 -40.17 15.43
N ILE A 88 0.84 -39.98 14.67
CA ILE A 88 1.54 -41.11 14.01
C ILE A 88 3.07 -40.89 14.02
N ALA A 89 3.71 -41.28 15.13
CA ALA A 89 5.07 -41.83 15.18
C ALA A 89 5.24 -42.63 16.47
#